data_AF-A0A534TRN6-F1
#
_entry.id   AF-A0A534TRN6-F1
#
_cell.length_a   1.000
_cell.length_b   1.000
_cell.length_c   1.000
_cell.angle_alpha   90.00
_cell.angle_beta   90.00
_cell.angle_gamma   90.00
#
_symmetry.space_group_name_H-M   'P 1'
#
loop_
_entity.id
_entity.type
_entity.pdbx_description
1 polymer ?
#
loop_
_entity_poly.entity_id
_entity_poly.type
_entity_poly.pdbx_seq_one_letter_code
_entity_poly.pdbx_strand_id
1 'polypeptide(L)'
;MRNLRTKREDVVMISWFSVSRKGRVAHPARAVAWVIFLATAAPWAAYGANGGLVSLKKVAVPEPSNLGTVVKDRNACVQLGKAFFWDMQAASDGAVSCGTCHFAGGADQRSKNTLHPGANKLFEKGAPNSTLKLSLFPFHKLSNPNDRLSPVVSDSDDIVGSQGVVTKNFGGIVLGEAEETGTSVTNPIFNDGGVNTRQVTNRNTPTMINGVYLNRIFWDGRGQNLFNGVNPNGALDPAAKILADDGAGLKPESILIDHAALASQAVGVPGNTTVFTCRASG
;
A
#
# COMPACT_ATOMS: atom_id res chain seq x y z
N MET A 1 31.79 64.30 35.06
CA MET A 1 32.46 64.60 33.77
C MET A 1 32.21 63.46 32.80
N ARG A 2 31.70 63.80 31.60
CA ARG A 2 31.68 63.05 30.33
C ARG A 2 30.80 61.80 30.20
N ASN A 3 29.65 62.04 29.55
CA ASN A 3 29.02 61.23 28.50
C ASN A 3 29.96 60.25 27.78
N LEU A 4 29.44 59.09 27.40
CA LEU A 4 29.31 58.70 25.99
C LEU A 4 28.26 57.60 25.80
N ARG A 5 27.41 57.84 24.80
CA ARG A 5 26.22 57.13 24.36
C ARG A 5 26.55 56.57 22.98
N THR A 6 26.39 55.26 22.75
CA THR A 6 26.40 54.64 21.40
C THR A 6 25.34 53.54 21.39
N LYS A 7 24.12 53.87 20.97
CA LYS A 7 23.53 53.58 19.64
C LYS A 7 23.21 52.08 19.43
N ARG A 8 21.97 51.71 19.74
CA ARG A 8 21.21 50.66 19.05
C ARG A 8 20.68 51.28 17.76
N GLU A 9 20.91 50.63 16.64
CA GLU A 9 20.27 50.99 15.37
C GLU A 9 19.04 50.09 15.18
N ASP A 10 17.87 50.70 15.28
CA ASP A 10 16.63 50.26 14.64
C ASP A 10 16.50 51.04 13.33
N VAL A 11 16.07 50.39 12.23
CA VAL A 11 15.48 50.92 10.96
C VAL A 11 15.70 49.85 9.86
N VAL A 12 14.83 49.51 8.90
CA VAL A 12 13.43 49.78 8.54
C VAL A 12 12.96 48.68 7.58
N MET A 13 11.66 48.41 7.60
CA MET A 13 10.81 47.68 6.64
C MET A 13 11.09 47.93 5.14
N ILE A 14 10.97 46.89 4.29
CA ILE A 14 10.55 47.07 2.89
C ILE A 14 9.55 45.98 2.49
N SER A 15 8.34 46.43 2.12
CA SER A 15 7.26 45.68 1.48
C SER A 15 7.25 45.97 -0.02
N TRP A 16 6.97 44.97 -0.87
CA TRP A 16 6.54 45.17 -2.25
C TRP A 16 5.46 44.16 -2.61
N PHE A 17 4.21 44.60 -2.75
CA PHE A 17 3.43 44.63 -3.99
C PHE A 17 1.99 45.04 -3.66
N SER A 18 1.66 46.29 -3.97
CA SER A 18 0.30 46.84 -3.99
C SER A 18 -0.15 46.90 -5.45
N VAL A 19 -1.28 46.25 -5.77
CA VAL A 19 -2.08 46.57 -6.96
C VAL A 19 -3.40 47.17 -6.46
N SER A 20 -3.63 48.42 -6.86
CA SER A 20 -4.81 49.22 -6.56
C SER A 20 -5.93 48.93 -7.56
N ARG A 21 -7.16 48.77 -7.05
CA ARG A 21 -8.38 49.11 -7.80
C ARG A 21 -9.32 49.92 -6.93
N LYS A 22 -9.62 51.13 -7.42
CA LYS A 22 -10.57 52.10 -6.87
C LYS A 22 -11.99 51.53 -6.79
N GLY A 23 -12.70 51.93 -5.74
CA GLY A 23 -14.03 51.44 -5.38
C GLY A 23 -15.21 52.06 -6.13
N ARG A 24 -16.40 51.56 -5.78
CA ARG A 24 -17.70 52.24 -5.83
C ARG A 24 -18.57 51.75 -4.68
N VAL A 25 -19.31 52.68 -4.11
CA VAL A 25 -20.16 52.60 -2.91
C VAL A 25 -21.61 52.38 -3.34
N ALA A 26 -22.38 51.55 -2.61
CA ALA A 26 -23.75 51.82 -2.12
C ALA A 26 -24.42 50.55 -1.53
N HIS A 27 -24.99 50.70 -0.32
CA HIS A 27 -25.92 49.80 0.40
C HIS A 27 -27.31 49.69 -0.31
N PRO A 28 -28.32 48.84 0.06
CA PRO A 28 -28.59 48.23 1.38
C PRO A 28 -29.30 46.83 1.40
N ALA A 29 -29.66 46.40 2.63
CA ALA A 29 -30.79 45.53 3.01
C ALA A 29 -30.60 43.99 3.19
N ARG A 30 -30.50 43.63 4.47
CA ARG A 30 -31.26 42.57 5.19
C ARG A 30 -31.59 41.24 4.47
N ALA A 31 -30.97 40.16 4.96
CA ALA A 31 -31.67 38.92 5.29
C ALA A 31 -30.81 38.10 6.27
N VAL A 32 -31.24 38.02 7.54
CA VAL A 32 -30.70 37.03 8.48
C VAL A 32 -31.45 35.73 8.21
N ALA A 33 -30.84 34.84 7.43
CA ALA A 33 -31.30 33.47 7.30
C ALA A 33 -30.55 32.62 8.33
N TRP A 34 -31.27 32.15 9.35
CA TRP A 34 -30.79 31.12 10.25
C TRP A 34 -30.70 29.80 9.49
N VAL A 35 -29.51 29.49 8.97
CA VAL A 35 -29.20 28.14 8.49
C VAL A 35 -28.87 27.32 9.72
N ILE A 36 -29.83 26.51 10.17
CA ILE A 36 -29.57 25.42 11.10
C ILE A 36 -28.76 24.39 10.32
N PHE A 37 -27.43 24.40 10.49
CA PHE A 37 -26.59 23.26 10.15
C PHE A 37 -26.93 22.14 11.14
N LEU A 38 -27.73 21.16 10.70
CA LEU A 38 -27.68 19.83 11.32
C LEU A 38 -26.30 19.25 10.98
N ALA A 39 -25.37 19.39 11.90
CA ALA A 39 -24.08 18.69 11.86
C ALA A 39 -24.36 17.19 11.97
N THR A 40 -24.42 16.51 10.83
CA THR A 40 -24.28 15.05 10.79
C THR A 40 -22.89 14.69 11.29
N ALA A 41 -22.84 13.75 12.23
CA ALA A 41 -21.66 13.39 13.00
C ALA A 41 -20.44 13.11 12.10
N ALA A 42 -19.36 13.87 12.31
CA ALA A 42 -18.05 13.56 11.75
C ALA A 42 -17.43 12.40 12.55
N PRO A 43 -17.11 11.24 11.93
CA PRO A 43 -16.47 10.14 12.64
C PRO A 43 -14.95 10.36 12.73
N TRP A 44 -14.51 11.52 13.21
CA TRP A 44 -13.09 11.82 13.42
C TRP A 44 -12.82 12.06 14.91
N ALA A 45 -13.13 11.07 15.74
CA ALA A 45 -12.82 11.12 17.17
C ALA A 45 -11.62 10.20 17.51
N ALA A 46 -10.47 10.49 16.90
CA ALA A 46 -9.17 10.21 17.52
C ALA A 46 -8.62 11.44 18.27
N TYR A 47 -9.46 12.47 18.46
CA TYR A 47 -9.16 13.61 19.31
C TYR A 47 -9.89 13.42 20.64
N GLY A 48 -9.13 13.16 21.71
CA GLY A 48 -9.67 13.34 23.06
C GLY A 48 -10.11 14.80 23.24
N ALA A 49 -11.08 15.05 24.11
CA ALA A 49 -11.68 16.37 24.37
C ALA A 49 -10.67 17.50 24.72
N ASN A 50 -9.37 17.19 24.87
CA ASN A 50 -8.27 18.12 25.15
C ASN A 50 -7.09 18.03 24.14
N GLY A 51 -7.25 17.41 22.96
CA GLY A 51 -6.16 17.34 21.96
C GLY A 51 -4.97 16.46 22.33
N GLY A 52 -5.08 15.65 23.40
CA GLY A 52 -4.06 14.68 23.79
C GLY A 52 -4.17 13.37 23.01
N LEU A 53 -3.03 12.75 22.70
CA LEU A 53 -2.97 11.41 22.12
C LEU A 53 -3.66 10.42 23.07
N VAL A 54 -4.72 9.77 22.59
CA VAL A 54 -5.41 8.70 23.33
C VAL A 54 -4.81 7.34 22.97
N SER A 55 -4.83 6.42 23.94
CA SER A 55 -4.40 5.04 23.70
C SER A 55 -5.27 4.37 22.63
N LEU A 56 -4.65 3.78 21.61
CA LEU A 56 -5.35 3.01 20.58
C LEU A 56 -6.15 1.82 21.15
N LYS A 57 -5.82 1.35 22.36
CA LYS A 57 -6.61 0.30 23.06
C LYS A 57 -8.06 0.73 23.32
N LYS A 58 -8.34 2.03 23.34
CA LYS A 58 -9.67 2.60 23.56
C LYS A 58 -10.34 3.06 22.26
N VAL A 59 -9.62 2.99 21.13
CA VAL A 59 -10.14 3.39 19.82
C VAL A 59 -10.79 2.16 19.20
N ALA A 60 -12.07 2.28 18.84
CA ALA A 60 -12.76 1.23 18.11
C ALA A 60 -12.05 0.99 16.78
N VAL A 61 -11.90 -0.28 16.39
CA VAL A 61 -11.40 -0.62 15.05
C VAL A 61 -12.49 -0.24 14.04
N PRO A 62 -12.18 0.60 13.03
CA PRO A 62 -13.15 0.97 12.01
C PRO A 62 -13.65 -0.26 11.25
N GLU A 63 -14.94 -0.30 10.97
CA GLU A 63 -15.54 -1.27 10.05
C GLU A 63 -16.12 -0.53 8.85
N PRO A 64 -16.20 -1.19 7.67
CA PRO A 64 -16.89 -0.60 6.55
C PRO A 64 -18.34 -0.24 6.92
N SER A 65 -18.74 0.99 6.61
CA SER A 65 -20.09 1.51 6.85
C SER A 65 -21.17 0.70 6.14
N ASN A 66 -20.83 0.08 5.02
CA ASN A 66 -21.70 -0.79 4.22
C ASN A 66 -21.37 -2.28 4.35
N LEU A 67 -20.66 -2.71 5.41
CA LEU A 67 -20.25 -4.12 5.57
C LEU A 67 -21.43 -5.10 5.43
N GLY A 68 -22.60 -4.74 5.97
CA GLY A 68 -23.81 -5.58 5.91
C GLY A 68 -24.40 -5.78 4.51
N THR A 69 -23.99 -4.99 3.50
CA THR A 69 -24.45 -5.18 2.11
C THR A 69 -23.60 -6.21 1.36
N VAL A 70 -22.41 -6.54 1.88
CA VAL A 70 -21.45 -7.45 1.22
C VAL A 70 -21.10 -8.68 2.08
N VAL A 71 -21.32 -8.61 3.40
CA VAL A 71 -21.04 -9.70 4.34
C VAL A 71 -22.30 -10.06 5.11
N LYS A 72 -22.81 -11.26 4.84
CA LYS A 72 -24.00 -11.82 5.49
C LYS A 72 -23.75 -12.26 6.93
N ASP A 73 -22.62 -12.91 7.18
CA ASP A 73 -22.18 -13.36 8.51
C ASP A 73 -20.76 -12.87 8.78
N ARG A 74 -20.66 -11.90 9.69
CA ARG A 74 -19.38 -11.28 10.07
C ARG A 74 -18.43 -12.29 10.72
N ASN A 75 -18.94 -13.20 11.55
CA ASN A 75 -18.10 -14.17 12.26
C ASN A 75 -17.54 -15.20 11.28
N ALA A 76 -18.38 -15.70 10.37
CA ALA A 76 -17.93 -16.59 9.30
C ALA A 76 -16.90 -15.91 8.38
N CYS A 77 -17.12 -14.63 8.02
CA CYS A 77 -16.17 -13.86 7.22
C CYS A 77 -14.80 -13.73 7.90
N VAL A 78 -14.78 -13.43 9.20
CA VAL A 78 -13.53 -13.36 9.98
C VAL A 78 -12.83 -14.72 10.05
N GLN A 79 -13.57 -15.80 10.25
CA GLN A 79 -13.00 -17.15 10.29
C GLN A 79 -12.40 -17.55 8.93
N LEU A 80 -13.12 -17.28 7.84
CA LEU A 80 -12.66 -17.54 6.48
C LEU A 80 -11.39 -16.75 6.16
N GLY A 81 -11.37 -15.45 6.51
CA GLY A 81 -10.19 -14.61 6.32
C GLY A 81 -8.97 -15.12 7.06
N LYS A 82 -9.13 -15.61 8.30
CA LYS A 82 -8.04 -16.22 9.07
C LYS A 82 -7.53 -17.52 8.45
N ALA A 83 -8.42 -18.34 7.89
CA ALA A 83 -8.04 -19.57 7.19
C ALA A 83 -7.24 -19.26 5.92
N PHE A 84 -7.79 -18.45 5.01
CA PHE A 84 -7.13 -18.07 3.75
C PHE A 84 -5.83 -17.31 3.95
N PHE A 85 -5.68 -16.59 5.07
CA PHE A 85 -4.45 -15.86 5.33
C PHE A 85 -3.22 -16.78 5.39
N TRP A 86 -3.37 -18.03 5.83
CA TRP A 86 -2.29 -19.00 5.96
C TRP A 86 -2.41 -20.17 4.97
N ASP A 87 -3.38 -20.12 4.06
CA ASP A 87 -3.61 -21.21 3.13
C ASP A 87 -2.61 -21.18 1.98
N MET A 88 -1.70 -22.16 1.95
CA MET A 88 -0.69 -22.25 0.91
C MET A 88 -1.24 -22.79 -0.41
N GLN A 89 -2.42 -23.44 -0.40
CA GLN A 89 -3.10 -23.89 -1.62
C GLN A 89 -3.67 -22.73 -2.44
N ALA A 90 -3.69 -21.51 -1.88
CA ALA A 90 -4.07 -20.31 -2.62
C ALA A 90 -2.99 -19.87 -3.64
N ALA A 91 -1.74 -20.33 -3.49
CA ALA A 91 -0.69 -20.12 -4.47
C ALA A 91 -0.48 -21.38 -5.31
N SER A 92 -0.15 -21.20 -6.59
CA SER A 92 0.03 -22.29 -7.54
C SER A 92 1.11 -23.28 -7.14
N ASP A 93 2.07 -22.91 -6.30
CA ASP A 93 3.16 -23.79 -5.87
C ASP A 93 2.89 -24.54 -4.56
N GLY A 94 1.71 -24.34 -3.96
CA GLY A 94 1.34 -24.98 -2.70
C GLY A 94 2.22 -24.59 -1.50
N ALA A 95 3.04 -23.53 -1.60
CA ALA A 95 4.07 -23.20 -0.62
C ALA A 95 4.05 -21.73 -0.14
N VAL A 96 3.40 -20.84 -0.87
CA VAL A 96 3.26 -19.42 -0.50
C VAL A 96 1.83 -19.14 -0.06
N SER A 97 1.67 -18.37 1.02
CA SER A 97 0.39 -17.80 1.47
C SER A 97 0.58 -16.31 1.75
N CYS A 98 -0.50 -15.60 2.12
CA CYS A 98 -0.39 -14.22 2.58
C CYS A 98 0.57 -14.15 3.78
N GLY A 99 0.37 -15.03 4.77
CA GLY A 99 1.16 -15.12 5.98
C GLY A 99 2.65 -15.40 5.75
N THR A 100 3.02 -16.08 4.66
CA THR A 100 4.43 -16.34 4.32
C THR A 100 5.25 -15.05 4.19
N CYS A 101 4.66 -13.98 3.63
CA CYS A 101 5.31 -12.67 3.50
C CYS A 101 4.99 -11.72 4.65
N HIS A 102 3.98 -12.01 5.46
CA HIS A 102 3.34 -11.04 6.33
C HIS A 102 3.36 -11.43 7.82
N PHE A 103 4.14 -12.42 8.21
CA PHE A 103 4.10 -13.00 9.54
C PHE A 103 4.69 -12.13 10.66
N ALA A 104 5.88 -11.55 10.47
CA ALA A 104 6.62 -10.91 11.54
C ALA A 104 6.68 -9.40 11.39
N GLY A 105 6.08 -8.69 12.35
CA GLY A 105 5.85 -7.25 12.21
C GLY A 105 4.94 -6.89 11.03
N GLY A 106 4.27 -7.88 10.45
CA GLY A 106 3.42 -7.72 9.27
C GLY A 106 4.16 -7.65 7.93
N ALA A 107 5.49 -7.88 7.89
CA ALA A 107 6.32 -7.71 6.70
C ALA A 107 7.28 -8.90 6.47
N ASP A 108 7.92 -8.93 5.30
CA ASP A 108 8.72 -10.08 4.89
C ASP A 108 10.16 -9.92 5.41
N GLN A 109 10.47 -10.69 6.45
CA GLN A 109 11.79 -10.71 7.07
C GLN A 109 12.68 -11.86 6.59
N ARG A 110 12.28 -12.60 5.55
CA ARG A 110 13.12 -13.65 4.98
C ARG A 110 14.39 -13.03 4.38
N SER A 111 15.51 -13.74 4.50
CA SER A 111 16.80 -13.29 3.99
C SER A 111 17.25 -14.04 2.74
N LYS A 112 16.61 -15.18 2.40
CA LYS A 112 16.97 -15.98 1.24
C LYS A 112 16.04 -15.67 0.08
N ASN A 113 16.64 -15.38 -1.07
CA ASN A 113 15.91 -15.12 -2.31
C ASN A 113 14.93 -13.95 -2.17
N THR A 114 15.43 -12.82 -1.67
CA THR A 114 14.68 -11.58 -1.44
C THR A 114 15.28 -10.39 -2.18
N LEU A 115 16.20 -10.61 -3.12
CA LEU A 115 16.78 -9.55 -3.96
C LEU A 115 16.06 -9.52 -5.32
N HIS A 116 15.69 -8.32 -5.76
CA HIS A 116 15.13 -8.04 -7.09
C HIS A 116 16.12 -7.14 -7.85
N PRO A 117 16.37 -7.38 -9.15
CA PRO A 117 17.41 -6.70 -9.93
C PRO A 117 17.01 -5.31 -10.47
N GLY A 118 16.21 -4.58 -9.69
CA GLY A 118 15.76 -3.24 -10.08
C GLY A 118 15.06 -3.12 -11.43
N ALA A 119 15.15 -1.92 -12.00
CA ALA A 119 14.57 -1.54 -13.28
C ALA A 119 15.46 -1.96 -14.47
N ASN A 120 16.78 -1.99 -14.27
CA ASN A 120 17.73 -2.38 -15.30
C ASN A 120 17.81 -3.91 -15.54
N LYS A 121 17.22 -4.71 -14.63
CA LYS A 121 17.16 -6.18 -14.65
C LYS A 121 18.51 -6.87 -14.46
N LEU A 122 19.49 -6.19 -13.88
CA LEU A 122 20.79 -6.72 -13.50
C LEU A 122 20.89 -6.78 -11.97
N PHE A 123 21.51 -7.84 -11.44
CA PHE A 123 21.81 -7.90 -10.01
C PHE A 123 23.20 -7.32 -9.78
N GLU A 124 23.34 -6.23 -9.02
CA GLU A 124 24.66 -5.65 -8.71
C GLU A 124 25.17 -6.01 -7.32
N LYS A 125 24.28 -6.23 -6.35
CA LYS A 125 24.65 -6.55 -4.97
C LYS A 125 24.67 -8.05 -4.71
N GLY A 126 24.01 -8.85 -5.55
CA GLY A 126 23.89 -10.28 -5.34
C GLY A 126 23.51 -11.03 -6.60
N ALA A 127 22.67 -12.04 -6.42
CA ALA A 127 22.19 -12.91 -7.49
C ALA A 127 20.80 -13.46 -7.10
N PRO A 128 20.06 -14.08 -8.04
CA PRO A 128 18.89 -14.90 -7.72
C PRO A 128 19.24 -15.91 -6.63
N ASN A 129 18.30 -16.17 -5.70
CA ASN A 129 18.52 -17.09 -4.58
C ASN A 129 19.70 -16.74 -3.65
N SER A 130 20.28 -15.54 -3.74
CA SER A 130 21.31 -15.11 -2.78
C SER A 130 20.73 -14.93 -1.36
N THR A 131 21.61 -15.00 -0.35
CA THR A 131 21.26 -14.68 1.03
C THR A 131 21.62 -13.22 1.29
N LEU A 132 20.62 -12.42 1.68
CA LEU A 132 20.76 -11.04 2.10
C LEU A 132 21.70 -10.95 3.30
N LYS A 133 22.71 -10.08 3.20
CA LYS A 133 23.69 -9.81 4.26
C LYS A 133 23.76 -8.32 4.50
N LEU A 134 24.12 -7.92 5.71
CA LEU A 134 24.29 -6.51 6.06
C LEU A 134 25.31 -5.80 5.16
N SER A 135 26.35 -6.52 4.71
CA SER A 135 27.38 -6.01 3.80
C SER A 135 26.87 -5.60 2.41
N LEU A 136 25.65 -5.99 2.03
CA LEU A 136 25.04 -5.57 0.76
C LEU A 136 24.49 -4.15 0.83
N PHE A 137 24.28 -3.63 2.03
CA PHE A 137 23.73 -2.29 2.27
C PHE A 137 24.82 -1.24 2.51
N PRO A 138 24.52 0.04 2.23
CA PRO A 138 23.30 0.52 1.58
C PRO A 138 23.35 0.31 0.06
N PHE A 139 22.17 0.32 -0.58
CA PHE A 139 22.07 0.27 -2.04
C PHE A 139 22.44 1.61 -2.68
N HIS A 140 22.09 2.71 -2.00
CA HIS A 140 22.57 4.05 -2.30
C HIS A 140 23.54 4.54 -1.23
N LYS A 141 24.80 4.78 -1.59
CA LYS A 141 25.87 5.19 -0.66
C LYS A 141 26.42 6.56 -1.04
N LEU A 142 26.28 7.50 -0.12
CA LEU A 142 26.91 8.81 -0.20
C LEU A 142 28.28 8.80 0.49
N SER A 143 29.17 9.67 0.04
CA SER A 143 30.48 9.91 0.66
C SER A 143 30.35 10.51 2.06
N ASN A 144 29.35 11.38 2.26
CA ASN A 144 28.90 11.81 3.57
C ASN A 144 27.40 11.50 3.74
N PRO A 145 27.01 10.51 4.56
CA PRO A 145 25.61 10.12 4.72
C PRO A 145 24.73 11.20 5.35
N ASN A 146 25.32 12.22 5.99
CA ASN A 146 24.59 13.34 6.59
C ASN A 146 24.42 14.54 5.64
N ASP A 147 25.00 14.48 4.44
CA ASP A 147 24.85 15.51 3.41
C ASP A 147 24.31 14.89 2.12
N ARG A 148 23.02 15.15 1.84
CA ARG A 148 22.34 14.65 0.64
C ARG A 148 22.92 15.17 -0.68
N LEU A 149 23.74 16.22 -0.63
CA LEU A 149 24.40 16.80 -1.81
C LEU A 149 25.83 16.28 -1.98
N SER A 150 26.33 15.47 -1.05
CA SER A 150 27.66 14.89 -1.16
C SER A 150 27.72 13.86 -2.32
N PRO A 151 28.91 13.63 -2.92
CA PRO A 151 29.04 12.68 -4.01
C PRO A 151 28.53 11.28 -3.68
N VAL A 152 27.88 10.65 -4.66
CA VAL A 152 27.50 9.23 -4.62
C VAL A 152 28.76 8.39 -4.82
N VAL A 153 29.01 7.46 -3.88
CA VAL A 153 30.16 6.54 -3.89
C VAL A 153 29.80 5.23 -4.58
N SER A 154 28.58 4.76 -4.38
CA SER A 154 28.05 3.59 -5.06
C SER A 154 26.54 3.66 -5.10
N ASP A 155 25.95 3.20 -6.20
CA ASP A 155 24.51 3.10 -6.36
C ASP A 155 24.16 1.76 -7.00
N SER A 156 22.97 1.26 -6.70
CA SER A 156 22.37 0.08 -7.32
C SER A 156 20.86 0.23 -7.20
N ASP A 157 20.15 -0.16 -8.25
CA ASP A 157 18.69 -0.20 -8.26
C ASP A 157 18.13 -1.55 -7.77
N ASP A 158 18.99 -2.43 -7.25
CA ASP A 158 18.56 -3.64 -6.55
C ASP A 158 17.56 -3.29 -5.43
N ILE A 159 16.57 -4.16 -5.22
CA ILE A 159 15.50 -3.96 -4.25
C ILE A 159 15.43 -5.19 -3.35
N VAL A 160 15.32 -4.96 -2.03
CA VAL A 160 14.89 -6.04 -1.13
C VAL A 160 13.38 -6.18 -1.22
N GLY A 161 12.96 -7.26 -1.86
CA GLY A 161 11.57 -7.62 -2.10
C GLY A 161 11.09 -8.80 -1.27
N SER A 162 9.87 -9.22 -1.57
CA SER A 162 9.28 -10.44 -1.03
C SER A 162 9.38 -11.59 -2.02
N GLN A 163 9.71 -12.76 -1.51
CA GLN A 163 9.80 -13.97 -2.32
C GLN A 163 8.40 -14.49 -2.66
N GLY A 164 8.16 -14.74 -3.95
CA GLY A 164 6.92 -15.34 -4.47
C GLY A 164 7.12 -16.75 -5.02
N VAL A 165 6.46 -17.10 -6.12
CA VAL A 165 6.48 -18.44 -6.73
C VAL A 165 7.60 -18.63 -7.75
N VAL A 166 7.92 -19.90 -8.02
CA VAL A 166 8.79 -20.29 -9.14
C VAL A 166 8.02 -20.17 -10.46
N THR A 167 8.67 -19.68 -11.52
CA THR A 167 8.02 -19.55 -12.83
C THR A 167 7.69 -20.91 -13.44
N LYS A 168 6.40 -21.11 -13.71
CA LYS A 168 5.84 -22.24 -14.46
C LYS A 168 4.69 -21.74 -15.34
N ASN A 169 4.41 -22.44 -16.43
CA ASN A 169 3.13 -22.32 -17.15
C ASN A 169 2.10 -23.20 -16.46
N PHE A 170 0.89 -22.68 -16.30
CA PHE A 170 -0.23 -23.43 -15.73
C PHE A 170 -0.59 -24.63 -16.62
N GLY A 171 -0.74 -25.79 -16.01
CA GLY A 171 -1.15 -27.04 -16.65
C GLY A 171 -2.51 -27.56 -16.21
N GLY A 172 -3.02 -27.11 -15.06
CA GLY A 172 -4.30 -27.54 -14.53
C GLY A 172 -4.30 -27.74 -13.02
N ILE A 173 -5.51 -27.87 -12.46
CA ILE A 173 -5.75 -28.19 -11.05
C ILE A 173 -5.98 -29.70 -10.93
N VAL A 174 -5.30 -30.34 -9.98
CA VAL A 174 -5.55 -31.74 -9.61
C VAL A 174 -6.14 -31.75 -8.21
N LEU A 175 -7.36 -32.30 -8.08
CA LEU A 175 -8.05 -32.33 -6.79
C LEU A 175 -7.27 -33.18 -5.79
N GLY A 176 -7.06 -32.63 -4.59
CA GLY A 176 -6.31 -33.27 -3.52
C GLY A 176 -4.81 -32.97 -3.52
N GLU A 177 -4.29 -32.32 -4.58
CA GLU A 177 -2.92 -31.84 -4.64
C GLU A 177 -2.83 -30.36 -4.26
N ALA A 178 -1.82 -30.00 -3.47
CA ALA A 178 -1.63 -28.62 -3.01
C ALA A 178 -1.01 -27.72 -4.08
N GLU A 179 -0.20 -28.29 -4.98
CA GLU A 179 0.46 -27.58 -6.08
C GLU A 179 -0.33 -27.78 -7.38
N GLU A 180 -0.48 -26.72 -8.15
CA GLU A 180 -1.03 -26.78 -9.50
C GLU A 180 -0.04 -27.50 -10.44
N THR A 181 -0.57 -28.28 -11.37
CA THR A 181 0.27 -28.88 -12.41
C THR A 181 0.76 -27.80 -13.37
N GLY A 182 1.89 -28.04 -14.01
CA GLY A 182 2.46 -27.08 -14.95
C GLY A 182 3.78 -27.52 -15.55
N THR A 183 4.22 -26.75 -16.54
CA THR A 183 5.53 -26.95 -17.19
C THR A 183 6.49 -25.86 -16.74
N SER A 184 7.71 -26.27 -16.35
CA SER A 184 8.77 -25.31 -16.01
C SER A 184 9.18 -24.54 -17.26
N VAL A 185 9.26 -23.22 -17.15
CA VAL A 185 9.78 -22.34 -18.21
C VAL A 185 10.90 -21.52 -17.62
N THR A 186 12.08 -21.55 -18.24
CA THR A 186 13.24 -20.80 -17.77
C THR A 186 12.89 -19.33 -17.59
N ASN A 187 13.04 -18.84 -16.36
CA ASN A 187 12.89 -17.42 -16.06
C ASN A 187 14.20 -16.72 -16.42
N PRO A 188 14.21 -15.73 -17.33
CA PRO A 188 15.44 -15.09 -17.78
C PRO A 188 16.17 -14.30 -16.68
N ILE A 189 15.48 -13.96 -15.59
CA ILE A 189 16.00 -13.16 -14.48
C ILE A 189 16.23 -14.03 -13.25
N PHE A 190 15.21 -14.78 -12.84
CA PHE A 190 15.21 -15.56 -11.60
C PHE A 190 15.57 -17.03 -11.90
N ASN A 191 16.82 -17.24 -12.33
CA ASN A 191 17.39 -18.58 -12.52
C ASN A 191 18.86 -18.60 -12.06
N ASP A 192 19.34 -19.79 -11.70
CA ASP A 192 20.74 -20.07 -11.40
C ASP A 192 21.16 -21.30 -12.22
N GLY A 193 22.07 -21.12 -13.17
CA GLY A 193 22.52 -22.19 -14.07
C GLY A 193 21.39 -22.86 -14.88
N GLY A 194 20.33 -22.12 -15.22
CA GLY A 194 19.16 -22.65 -15.93
C GLY A 194 18.09 -23.30 -15.04
N VAL A 195 18.33 -23.39 -13.72
CA VAL A 195 17.33 -23.83 -12.74
C VAL A 195 16.60 -22.60 -12.21
N ASN A 196 15.27 -22.57 -12.33
CA ASN A 196 14.50 -21.44 -11.82
C ASN A 196 14.62 -21.32 -10.30
N THR A 197 14.84 -20.10 -9.84
CA THR A 197 14.68 -19.71 -8.45
C THR A 197 13.30 -19.10 -8.26
N ARG A 198 12.85 -18.86 -7.01
CA ARG A 198 11.60 -18.14 -6.81
C ARG A 198 11.76 -16.69 -7.29
N GLN A 199 10.69 -16.15 -7.85
CA GLN A 199 10.65 -14.75 -8.24
C GLN A 199 10.58 -13.87 -6.99
N VAL A 200 11.05 -12.62 -7.13
CA VAL A 200 11.02 -11.63 -6.05
C VAL A 200 10.20 -10.45 -6.52
N THR A 201 9.41 -9.82 -5.63
CA THR A 201 8.67 -8.61 -5.95
C THR A 201 9.59 -7.38 -5.99
N ASN A 202 9.21 -6.36 -6.75
CA ASN A 202 9.94 -5.08 -6.83
C ASN A 202 9.79 -4.17 -5.59
N ARG A 203 9.41 -4.74 -4.45
CA ARG A 203 9.25 -4.07 -3.16
C ARG A 203 9.07 -5.11 -2.08
N ASN A 204 9.51 -4.81 -0.86
CA ASN A 204 9.11 -5.62 0.28
C ASN A 204 7.62 -5.44 0.54
N THR A 205 6.99 -6.50 1.01
CA THR A 205 5.63 -6.50 1.51
C THR A 205 5.44 -5.43 2.60
N PRO A 206 4.39 -4.58 2.52
CA PRO A 206 4.10 -3.60 3.55
C PRO A 206 3.57 -4.27 4.81
N THR A 207 3.72 -3.61 5.96
CA THR A 207 3.09 -4.08 7.20
C THR A 207 1.56 -4.04 7.06
N MET A 208 0.88 -5.09 7.53
CA MET A 208 -0.58 -5.06 7.70
C MET A 208 -1.02 -4.57 9.08
N ILE A 209 -0.08 -4.39 10.01
CA ILE A 209 -0.40 -3.92 11.34
C ILE A 209 -0.97 -2.51 11.19
N ASN A 210 -2.16 -2.27 11.77
CA ASN A 210 -2.91 -1.03 11.63
C ASN A 210 -3.33 -0.68 10.18
N GLY A 211 -3.28 -1.64 9.25
CA GLY A 211 -3.61 -1.39 7.83
C GLY A 211 -5.03 -0.86 7.59
N VAL A 212 -5.98 -1.16 8.49
CA VAL A 212 -7.35 -0.63 8.47
C VAL A 212 -7.42 0.90 8.59
N TYR A 213 -6.39 1.53 9.15
CA TYR A 213 -6.32 2.99 9.33
C TYR A 213 -5.63 3.70 8.15
N LEU A 214 -5.07 2.95 7.20
CA LEU A 214 -4.34 3.54 6.08
C LEU A 214 -5.32 4.01 4.99
N ASN A 215 -5.18 5.27 4.56
CA ASN A 215 -5.92 5.78 3.41
C ASN A 215 -5.48 5.08 2.11
N ARG A 216 -4.19 4.76 2.02
CA ARG A 216 -3.56 4.03 0.93
C ARG A 216 -2.33 3.28 1.45
N ILE A 217 -2.13 2.05 1.00
CA ILE A 217 -0.98 1.23 1.41
C ILE A 217 0.25 1.50 0.56
N PHE A 218 0.09 1.66 -0.75
CA PHE A 218 1.21 1.81 -1.67
C PHE A 218 1.38 3.23 -2.18
N TRP A 219 2.63 3.68 -2.29
CA TRP A 219 2.97 5.00 -2.85
C TRP A 219 2.55 5.17 -4.32
N ASP A 220 2.37 4.07 -5.04
CA ASP A 220 1.97 4.05 -6.46
C ASP A 220 0.46 4.19 -6.70
N GLY A 221 -0.35 4.38 -5.65
CA GLY A 221 -1.80 4.57 -5.80
C GLY A 221 -2.65 3.36 -5.39
N ARG A 222 -2.07 2.17 -5.24
CA ARG A 222 -2.81 0.93 -4.93
C ARG A 222 -3.12 0.76 -3.44
N GLY A 223 -4.04 -0.15 -3.13
CA GLY A 223 -4.42 -0.52 -1.76
C GLY A 223 -5.20 0.59 -1.08
N GLN A 224 -6.30 1.01 -1.70
CA GLN A 224 -7.09 2.19 -1.33
C GLN A 224 -8.10 1.89 -0.24
N ASN A 225 -8.30 2.84 0.68
CA ASN A 225 -9.29 2.76 1.74
C ASN A 225 -10.73 2.66 1.24
N LEU A 226 -11.01 3.23 0.05
CA LEU A 226 -12.27 3.06 -0.67
C LEU A 226 -12.09 1.96 -1.72
N PHE A 227 -12.41 0.73 -1.35
CA PHE A 227 -12.24 -0.45 -2.20
C PHE A 227 -13.44 -0.65 -3.13
N ASN A 228 -13.19 -0.92 -4.41
CA ASN A 228 -14.22 -1.09 -5.43
C ASN A 228 -14.72 -2.53 -5.61
N GLY A 229 -14.26 -3.48 -4.78
CA GLY A 229 -14.61 -4.90 -4.87
C GLY A 229 -13.88 -5.69 -5.97
N VAL A 230 -13.09 -5.04 -6.83
CA VAL A 230 -12.56 -5.66 -8.06
C VAL A 230 -11.05 -5.62 -8.13
N ASN A 231 -10.42 -4.48 -7.81
CA ASN A 231 -8.99 -4.30 -8.03
C ASN A 231 -8.32 -3.38 -7.00
N PRO A 232 -6.96 -3.34 -6.98
CA PRO A 232 -6.23 -2.54 -6.01
C PRO A 232 -6.31 -1.03 -6.20
N ASN A 233 -6.91 -0.54 -7.29
CA ASN A 233 -7.04 0.90 -7.57
C ASN A 233 -8.23 1.52 -6.84
N GLY A 234 -9.17 0.72 -6.32
CA GLY A 234 -10.31 1.20 -5.55
C GLY A 234 -11.08 2.31 -6.28
N ALA A 235 -11.37 3.40 -5.57
CA ALA A 235 -12.06 4.57 -6.13
C ALA A 235 -11.34 5.27 -7.32
N LEU A 236 -10.07 4.96 -7.59
CA LEU A 236 -9.37 5.49 -8.78
C LEU A 236 -9.77 4.77 -10.07
N ASP A 237 -10.47 3.64 -9.97
CA ASP A 237 -11.08 2.96 -11.11
C ASP A 237 -12.60 3.08 -11.05
N PRO A 238 -13.20 4.11 -11.69
CA PRO A 238 -14.65 4.30 -11.71
C PRO A 238 -15.37 3.29 -12.63
N ALA A 239 -14.63 2.55 -13.46
CA ALA A 239 -15.19 1.56 -14.36
C ALA A 239 -15.38 0.19 -13.68
N ALA A 240 -14.80 -0.01 -12.49
CA ALA A 240 -14.97 -1.24 -11.73
C ALA A 240 -16.44 -1.52 -11.38
N LYS A 241 -16.86 -2.75 -11.69
CA LYS A 241 -18.20 -3.27 -11.40
C LYS A 241 -18.10 -4.64 -10.74
N ILE A 242 -18.88 -4.83 -9.69
CA ILE A 242 -19.21 -6.16 -9.15
C ILE A 242 -20.49 -6.67 -9.82
N LEU A 243 -20.79 -7.95 -9.67
CA LEU A 243 -22.09 -8.52 -10.01
C LEU A 243 -22.92 -8.64 -8.74
N ALA A 244 -24.04 -7.92 -8.67
CA ALA A 244 -25.01 -7.98 -7.59
C ALA A 244 -26.25 -8.75 -8.04
N ASP A 245 -26.77 -9.63 -7.18
CA ASP A 245 -28.05 -10.31 -7.40
C ASP A 245 -29.18 -9.49 -6.75
N ASP A 246 -30.11 -9.00 -7.55
CA ASP A 246 -31.28 -8.26 -7.07
C ASP A 246 -32.53 -9.14 -6.87
N GLY A 247 -32.36 -10.46 -6.95
CA GLY A 247 -33.44 -11.44 -6.89
C GLY A 247 -34.14 -11.68 -8.24
N ALA A 248 -33.88 -10.85 -9.26
CA ALA A 248 -34.29 -11.06 -10.65
C ALA A 248 -33.12 -11.46 -11.56
N GLY A 249 -31.88 -11.40 -11.07
CA GLY A 249 -30.67 -11.86 -11.75
C GLY A 249 -29.44 -11.02 -11.39
N LEU A 250 -28.29 -11.41 -11.96
CA LEU A 250 -27.03 -10.70 -11.75
C LEU A 250 -26.97 -9.42 -12.60
N LYS A 251 -26.67 -8.30 -11.96
CA LYS A 251 -26.51 -6.99 -12.61
C LYS A 251 -25.18 -6.35 -12.23
N PRO A 252 -24.50 -5.66 -13.16
CA PRO A 252 -23.31 -4.88 -12.83
C PRO A 252 -23.64 -3.70 -11.92
N GLU A 253 -22.94 -3.59 -10.79
CA GLU A 253 -23.10 -2.51 -9.83
C GLU A 253 -21.72 -1.95 -9.42
N SER A 254 -21.66 -0.65 -9.12
CA SER A 254 -20.47 -0.05 -8.50
C SER A 254 -20.65 -0.02 -6.99
N ILE A 255 -19.60 -0.41 -6.27
CA ILE A 255 -19.54 -0.32 -4.82
C ILE A 255 -18.27 0.42 -4.40
N LEU A 256 -18.33 1.10 -3.27
CA LEU A 256 -17.14 1.52 -2.52
C LEU A 256 -17.29 1.05 -1.08
N ILE A 257 -16.38 0.18 -0.65
CA ILE A 257 -16.27 -0.30 0.72
C ILE A 257 -15.22 0.58 1.39
N ASP A 258 -15.62 1.36 2.40
CA ASP A 258 -14.71 2.19 3.19
C ASP A 258 -13.94 1.36 4.22
N HIS A 259 -12.83 1.89 4.75
CA HIS A 259 -11.97 1.19 5.70
C HIS A 259 -11.39 -0.14 5.16
N ALA A 260 -11.24 -0.24 3.83
CA ALA A 260 -10.97 -1.49 3.14
C ALA A 260 -9.61 -1.54 2.41
N ALA A 261 -8.61 -0.77 2.87
CA ALA A 261 -7.28 -0.72 2.25
C ALA A 261 -6.61 -2.11 2.14
N LEU A 262 -6.76 -2.95 3.17
CA LEU A 262 -6.26 -4.33 3.19
C LEU A 262 -6.97 -5.22 2.15
N ALA A 263 -8.29 -5.09 2.01
CA ALA A 263 -9.05 -5.82 1.00
C ALA A 263 -8.66 -5.39 -0.42
N SER A 264 -8.51 -4.07 -0.63
CA SER A 264 -8.03 -3.50 -1.89
C SER A 264 -6.64 -4.00 -2.26
N GLN A 265 -5.71 -4.10 -1.32
CA GLN A 265 -4.40 -4.70 -1.59
C GLN A 265 -4.52 -6.19 -1.96
N ALA A 266 -5.28 -6.95 -1.16
CA ALA A 266 -5.28 -8.41 -1.23
C ALA A 266 -5.78 -8.95 -2.58
N VAL A 267 -6.77 -8.28 -3.20
CA VAL A 267 -7.35 -8.73 -4.49
C VAL A 267 -6.33 -8.77 -5.64
N GLY A 268 -5.24 -8.00 -5.55
CA GLY A 268 -4.19 -7.97 -6.57
C GLY A 268 -3.20 -9.13 -6.51
N VAL A 269 -3.32 -10.03 -5.52
CA VAL A 269 -2.34 -11.09 -5.26
C VAL A 269 -2.66 -12.39 -6.00
N PRO A 270 -3.88 -12.97 -5.97
CA PRO A 270 -4.13 -14.29 -6.55
C PRO A 270 -3.80 -14.40 -8.04
N GLY A 271 -4.02 -13.34 -8.82
CA GLY A 271 -3.68 -13.30 -10.26
C GLY A 271 -2.24 -12.86 -10.58
N ASN A 272 -1.39 -12.65 -9.57
CA ASN A 272 -0.04 -12.13 -9.78
C ASN A 272 0.98 -13.25 -10.02
N THR A 273 1.56 -13.29 -11.22
CA THR A 273 2.48 -14.36 -11.65
C THR A 273 3.85 -14.35 -10.97
N THR A 274 4.18 -13.26 -10.27
CA THR A 274 5.37 -13.19 -9.41
C THR A 274 5.07 -13.78 -8.05
N VAL A 275 3.91 -13.45 -7.47
CA VAL A 275 3.63 -13.69 -6.05
C VAL A 275 2.95 -15.04 -5.81
N PHE A 276 1.88 -15.36 -6.55
CA PHE A 276 0.99 -16.49 -6.26
C PHE A 276 0.76 -17.43 -7.44
N THR A 277 0.58 -16.93 -8.67
CA THR A 277 0.05 -17.78 -9.75
C THR A 277 1.10 -18.23 -10.78
N CYS A 278 0.88 -19.39 -11.39
CA CYS A 278 1.53 -19.76 -12.63
C CYS A 278 1.17 -18.78 -13.77
N ARG A 279 2.01 -18.73 -14.80
CA ARG A 279 1.68 -17.98 -16.02
C ARG A 279 0.56 -18.71 -16.76
N ALA A 280 -0.39 -17.96 -17.31
CA ALA A 280 -1.34 -18.53 -18.25
C ALA A 280 -0.58 -19.20 -19.41
N SER A 281 -0.94 -20.45 -19.73
CA SER A 281 -0.51 -21.10 -20.96
C SER A 281 -1.09 -20.33 -22.14
N GLY A 282 -0.21 -19.82 -23.01
CA GLY A 282 -0.62 -19.18 -24.27
C GLY A 282 -1.25 -20.16 -25.25
#